data_AF-A0AA51TZ99-F1
#
_entry.id   AF-A0AA51TZ99-F1
#
_cell.length_a   1.000
_cell.length_b   1.000
_cell.length_c   1.000
_cell.angle_alpha   90.00
_cell.angle_beta   90.00
_cell.angle_gamma   90.00
#
_symmetry.space_group_name_H-M   'P 1'
#
loop_
_entity.id
_entity.type
_entity.pdbx_description
1 polymer ?
#
loop_
_entity_poly.entity_id
_entity_poly.type
_entity_poly.pdbx_seq_one_letter_code
_entity_poly.pdbx_strand_id
1 'polypeptide(L)'
;MAHWAAKGVLCECIDDGAWVAVTTMERIAGPKKGDRLVVAEVEVRGALVIIGFKEYGHGRWGFDASSFRPITTIKSDLAIFAHHLDQNSIHVSEPA
;
A
#
# COMPACT_ATOMS: atom_id res chain seq x y z
N MET A 1 12.57 -1.13 6.04
CA MET A 1 12.12 -1.48 4.67
C MET A 1 10.60 -1.53 4.66
N ALA A 2 9.96 -1.01 3.61
CA ALA A 2 8.50 -1.01 3.48
C ALA A 2 7.98 -2.41 3.08
N HIS A 3 7.85 -3.31 4.07
CA HIS A 3 7.43 -4.71 3.86
C HIS A 3 6.01 -4.89 3.31
N TRP A 4 5.24 -3.81 3.24
CA TRP A 4 3.86 -3.82 2.74
C TRP A 4 3.78 -3.69 1.21
N ALA A 5 4.84 -3.22 0.54
CA ALA A 5 4.81 -2.91 -0.88
C ALA A 5 4.75 -4.20 -1.72
N ALA A 6 3.58 -4.48 -2.29
CA ALA A 6 3.35 -5.60 -3.19
C ALA A 6 2.41 -5.18 -4.33
N LYS A 7 2.57 -5.80 -5.50
CA LYS A 7 1.68 -5.56 -6.64
C LYS A 7 0.22 -5.82 -6.26
N GLY A 8 -0.67 -4.89 -6.61
CA GLY A 8 -2.09 -4.95 -6.31
C GLY A 8 -2.49 -4.33 -4.97
N VAL A 9 -1.53 -3.94 -4.12
CA VAL A 9 -1.83 -3.22 -2.88
C VAL A 9 -2.33 -1.82 -3.22
N LEU A 10 -3.47 -1.45 -2.65
CA LEU A 10 -3.95 -0.07 -2.64
C LEU A 10 -3.18 0.69 -1.55
N CYS A 11 -2.60 1.82 -1.90
CA CYS A 11 -1.88 2.68 -0.97
C CYS A 11 -2.27 4.15 -1.14
N GLU A 12 -1.96 4.95 -0.12
CA GLU A 12 -2.13 6.40 -0.13
C GLU A 12 -0.75 7.06 -0.09
N CYS A 13 -0.55 8.07 -0.95
CA CYS A 13 0.61 8.94 -0.87
C CYS A 13 0.52 9.82 0.39
N ILE A 14 1.57 9.85 1.21
CA ILE A 14 1.62 10.66 2.43
C ILE A 14 2.51 11.89 2.32
N ASP A 15 3.14 12.07 1.16
CA ASP A 15 4.12 13.12 0.89
C ASP A 15 3.64 14.07 -0.22
N ASP A 16 4.03 15.35 -0.12
CA ASP A 16 3.77 16.41 -1.11
C ASP A 16 5.00 16.61 -2.04
N GLY A 17 5.91 15.63 -2.06
CA GLY A 17 7.25 15.74 -2.59
C GLY A 17 7.38 15.99 -4.09
N ALA A 18 8.57 16.45 -4.49
CA ALA A 18 8.99 16.52 -5.89
C ALA A 18 9.59 15.17 -6.31
N TRP A 19 9.00 14.56 -7.34
CA TRP A 19 9.34 13.21 -7.75
C TRP A 19 10.38 13.22 -8.86
N VAL A 20 11.36 12.35 -8.75
CA VAL A 20 12.44 12.22 -9.71
C VAL A 20 12.27 10.91 -10.45
N ALA A 21 12.29 10.99 -11.78
CA ALA A 21 12.38 9.84 -12.64
C ALA A 21 13.65 9.06 -12.36
N VAL A 22 13.52 7.81 -11.91
CA VAL A 22 14.68 6.94 -11.60
C VAL A 22 15.58 6.73 -12.84
N THR A 23 15.04 6.90 -14.05
CA THR A 23 15.75 6.67 -15.32
C THR A 23 16.31 7.94 -15.97
N THR A 24 15.58 9.06 -15.93
CA THR A 24 15.97 10.30 -16.64
C THR A 24 16.44 11.42 -15.70
N MET A 25 16.30 11.24 -14.38
CA MET A 25 16.50 12.29 -13.37
C MET A 25 15.64 13.54 -13.60
N GLU A 26 14.63 13.46 -14.48
CA GLU A 26 13.69 14.55 -14.72
C GLU A 26 12.72 14.67 -13.55
N ARG A 27 12.40 15.92 -13.20
CA ARG A 27 11.31 16.20 -12.27
C ARG A 27 9.99 15.97 -12.97
N ILE A 28 9.17 15.09 -12.41
CA ILE A 28 7.80 14.89 -12.85
C ILE A 28 6.80 15.39 -11.83
N ALA A 29 5.62 15.76 -12.32
CA ALA A 29 4.44 15.84 -11.47
C ALA A 29 4.06 14.40 -11.08
N GLY A 30 4.49 13.95 -9.91
CA GLY A 30 4.12 12.65 -9.36
C GLY A 30 2.91 12.74 -8.41
N PRO A 31 2.68 11.69 -7.62
CA PRO A 31 1.57 11.62 -6.67
C PRO A 31 1.53 12.80 -5.71
N LYS A 32 0.34 13.32 -5.45
CA LYS A 32 0.11 14.30 -4.39
C LYS A 32 -0.29 13.59 -3.11
N LYS A 33 -0.05 14.22 -1.98
CA LYS A 33 -0.53 13.71 -0.69
C LYS A 33 -2.04 13.47 -0.74
N GLY A 34 -2.46 12.31 -0.28
CA GLY A 34 -3.84 11.85 -0.32
C GLY A 34 -4.23 11.10 -1.59
N ASP A 35 -3.39 11.10 -2.63
CA ASP A 35 -3.65 10.29 -3.82
C ASP A 35 -3.66 8.81 -3.45
N ARG A 36 -4.68 8.11 -3.94
CA ARG A 36 -4.88 6.67 -3.73
C ARG A 36 -4.54 5.93 -5.00
N LEU A 37 -3.51 5.09 -4.93
CA LEU A 37 -2.91 4.45 -6.08
C LEU A 37 -2.73 2.96 -5.83
N VAL A 38 -2.84 2.16 -6.88
CA VAL A 38 -2.62 0.72 -6.81
C VAL A 38 -1.23 0.39 -7.31
N VAL A 39 -0.42 -0.24 -6.47
CA VAL A 39 0.94 -0.66 -6.81
C VAL A 39 0.89 -1.59 -8.02
N ALA A 40 1.53 -1.18 -9.10
CA ALA A 40 1.57 -1.95 -10.35
C ALA A 40 2.84 -2.79 -10.48
N GLU A 41 3.96 -2.24 -10.01
CA GLU A 41 5.31 -2.80 -10.06
C GLU A 41 6.06 -2.47 -8.78
N VAL A 42 6.97 -3.36 -8.37
CA VAL A 42 7.85 -3.16 -7.22
C VAL A 42 9.26 -3.57 -7.64
N GLU A 43 10.23 -2.71 -7.37
CA GLU A 43 11.64 -2.93 -7.62
C GLU A 43 12.44 -2.64 -6.35
N VAL A 44 13.45 -3.46 -6.04
CA VAL A 44 14.35 -3.23 -4.91
C VAL A 44 15.72 -2.83 -5.44
N ARG A 45 16.17 -1.61 -5.12
CA ARG A 45 17.50 -1.10 -5.49
C ARG A 45 18.30 -0.74 -4.24
N GLY A 46 19.20 -1.64 -3.85
CA GLY A 46 19.97 -1.48 -2.61
C GLY A 46 19.04 -1.44 -1.39
N ALA A 47 19.05 -0.34 -0.66
CA ALA A 47 18.20 -0.13 0.52
C ALA A 47 16.82 0.49 0.20
N LEU A 48 16.57 0.88 -1.05
CA LEU A 48 15.34 1.55 -1.48
C LEU A 48 14.35 0.54 -2.09
N VAL A 49 13.09 0.67 -1.69
CA VAL A 49 11.97 -0.04 -2.32
C VAL A 49 11.25 0.97 -3.21
N ILE A 50 11.26 0.70 -4.51
CA ILE A 50 10.71 1.57 -5.52
C ILE A 50 9.39 0.95 -6.01
N ILE A 51 8.31 1.71 -5.99
CA ILE A 51 7.01 1.28 -6.50
C ILE A 51 6.63 2.08 -7.74
N GLY A 52 6.02 1.38 -8.71
CA GLY A 52 5.47 1.96 -9.92
C GLY A 52 3.95 1.90 -9.92
N PHE A 53 3.31 2.91 -10.51
CA PHE A 53 1.87 3.03 -10.65
C PHE A 53 1.50 3.15 -12.13
N LYS A 54 0.34 2.62 -12.52
CA LYS A 54 -0.08 2.60 -13.93
C LYS A 54 -0.27 4.00 -14.50
N GLU A 55 -0.84 4.87 -13.67
CA GLU A 55 -1.23 6.24 -13.96
C GLU A 55 -0.03 7.11 -14.36
N TYR A 56 1.17 6.73 -13.91
CA TYR A 56 2.38 7.48 -14.20
C TYR A 56 3.18 6.88 -15.35
N GLY A 57 2.91 5.66 -15.80
CA GLY A 57 3.65 5.02 -16.89
C GLY A 57 4.64 3.99 -16.35
N HIS A 58 4.23 2.72 -16.47
CA HIS A 58 4.98 1.52 -16.12
C HIS A 58 6.47 1.57 -16.49
N GLY A 59 7.34 1.09 -15.60
CA GLY A 59 8.79 0.95 -15.83
C GLY A 59 9.59 2.24 -16.06
N ARG A 60 8.95 3.41 -16.15
CA ARG A 60 9.62 4.68 -16.47
C ARG A 60 9.83 5.56 -15.23
N TRP A 61 8.95 5.43 -14.25
CA TRP A 61 8.95 6.23 -13.01
C TRP A 61 8.78 5.32 -11.81
N GLY A 62 9.52 5.63 -10.75
CA GLY A 62 9.55 4.86 -9.53
C GLY A 62 9.53 5.79 -8.32
N PHE A 63 8.68 5.46 -7.36
CA PHE A 63 8.46 6.26 -6.15
C PHE A 63 8.97 5.48 -4.95
N ASP A 64 9.62 6.15 -3.99
CA ASP A 64 10.03 5.47 -2.76
C ASP A 64 8.78 5.02 -1.99
N ALA A 65 8.70 3.73 -1.70
CA ALA A 65 7.62 3.15 -0.92
C ALA A 65 7.50 3.78 0.48
N SER A 66 8.55 4.41 1.02
CA SER A 66 8.48 5.14 2.29
C SER A 66 7.52 6.35 2.26
N SER A 67 7.26 6.92 1.08
CA SER A 67 6.31 8.03 0.87
C SER A 67 4.86 7.57 0.75
N PHE A 68 4.56 6.29 1.02
CA PHE A 68 3.22 5.71 0.90
C PHE A 68 2.87 4.86 2.13
N ARG A 69 1.56 4.70 2.37
CA ARG A 69 1.02 3.77 3.35
C ARG A 69 0.00 2.84 2.72
N PRO A 70 -0.06 1.55 3.09
CA PRO A 70 -1.09 0.65 2.58
C PRO A 70 -2.46 1.07 3.11
N ILE A 71 -3.48 1.01 2.25
CA ILE A 71 -4.89 1.12 2.64
C ILE A 71 -5.40 -0.31 2.82
N THR A 72 -5.59 -0.72 4.07
CA THR A 72 -6.30 -1.96 4.41
C THR A 72 -7.79 -1.76 4.17
N THR A 73 -8.37 -2.54 3.25
CA THR A 73 -9.82 -2.55 3.06
C THR A 73 -10.47 -3.41 4.15
N ILE A 74 -11.39 -2.79 4.89
CA ILE A 74 -12.14 -3.37 6.03
C ILE A 74 -12.82 -4.73 5.72
N LYS A 75 -13.00 -5.11 4.45
CA LYS A 75 -13.54 -6.45 4.10
C LYS A 75 -12.66 -7.60 4.60
N SER A 76 -11.34 -7.45 4.59
CA SER A 76 -10.44 -8.44 5.18
C SER A 76 -10.57 -8.48 6.70
N ASP A 77 -10.86 -7.33 7.31
CA ASP A 77 -11.02 -7.16 8.75
C ASP A 77 -12.32 -7.78 9.24
N LEU A 78 -13.44 -7.64 8.51
CA LEU A 78 -14.71 -8.22 8.94
C LEU A 78 -14.69 -9.75 8.96
N ALA A 79 -14.00 -10.38 8.00
CA ALA A 79 -13.85 -11.84 7.96
C ALA A 79 -12.92 -12.34 9.08
N ILE A 80 -11.81 -11.63 9.34
CA ILE A 80 -10.89 -11.95 10.44
C ILE A 80 -11.57 -11.74 11.80
N PHE A 81 -12.32 -10.65 11.94
CA PHE A 81 -13.09 -10.29 13.13
C PHE A 81 -14.25 -11.25 13.37
N ALA A 82 -15.02 -11.60 12.33
CA ALA A 82 -16.08 -12.61 12.43
C ALA A 82 -15.51 -13.99 12.81
N HIS A 83 -14.36 -14.38 12.26
CA HIS A 83 -13.69 -15.62 12.64
C HIS A 83 -13.21 -15.61 14.11
N HIS A 84 -12.69 -14.47 14.61
CA HIS A 84 -12.31 -14.32 16.02
C HIS A 84 -13.51 -14.32 16.97
N LEU A 85 -14.65 -13.76 16.55
CA LEU A 85 -15.89 -13.79 17.34
C LEU A 85 -16.47 -15.20 17.41
N ASP A 86 -16.44 -15.95 16.32
CA ASP A 86 -16.91 -17.34 16.26
C ASP A 86 -16.06 -18.23 17.19
N GLN A 87 -14.74 -18.14 17.12
CA GLN A 87 -13.84 -18.94 17.96
C GLN A 87 -13.84 -18.57 19.45
N ASN A 88 -14.24 -17.34 19.81
CA ASN A 88 -14.33 -16.87 21.20
C ASN A 88 -15.76 -16.75 21.70
N SER A 89 -16.74 -17.30 20.98
CA SER A 89 -18.11 -17.39 21.46
C SER A 89 -18.16 -18.41 22.61
N ILE A 90 -17.99 -17.90 23.83
CA ILE A 90 -18.19 -18.67 25.06
C ILE A 90 -19.65 -19.10 25.06
N HIS A 91 -19.90 -20.41 24.99
CA HIS A 91 -21.22 -20.97 25.30
C HIS A 91 -21.56 -20.60 26.74
N VAL A 92 -22.33 -19.52 26.89
CA VAL A 92 -23.01 -19.23 28.14
C VAL A 92 -24.12 -20.28 28.23
N SER A 93 -23.85 -21.34 28.98
CA SER A 93 -24.90 -22.30 29.36
C SER A 93 -25.96 -21.54 30.17
N GLU A 94 -27.20 -21.53 29.68
CA GLU A 94 -28.35 -21.03 30.42
C GLU A 94 -28.45 -21.76 31.78
N PRO A 95 -28.60 -21.03 32.90
CA PRO A 95 -28.94 -21.66 34.16
C PRO A 95 -30.40 -22.13 34.12
N ALA A 96 -30.59 -23.40 34.51
CA ALA A 96 -31.86 -24.11 34.64
C ALA A 96 -32.81 -23.50 35.69
#